data_AF-A0A973FX38-F1
#
_entry.id   AF-A0A973FX38-F1
#
_cell.length_a   1.000
_cell.length_b   1.000
_cell.length_c   1.000
_cell.angle_alpha   90.00
_cell.angle_beta   90.00
_cell.angle_gamma   90.00
#
_symmetry.space_group_name_H-M   'P 1'
#
loop_
_entity.id
_entity.type
_entity.pdbx_description
1 polymer ?
#
loop_
_entity_poly.entity_id
_entity_poly.type
_entity_poly.pdbx_seq_one_letter_code
_entity_poly.pdbx_strand_id
1 'polypeptide(L)'
;MSSKKKSVTFSDIMGFVDGKSDIDCSNKSLTSLEGCPDTVVGNFNCSGNRLSTLEGAPHNVGGDFNCSNNMLATLEGAPEEVYDFDCSHNRLTTLDGSPLSVSGDFDCSDNSLISLTGVTKKIKGSFDCSGNQLVTLDGAPQKIGGDFICSGNLLTSLEGSPHEVDDFDCSCNNLGSLMGGPDEIHGDFDCHGNQLTSLIGGPVFVKGNFFCAENHLNSLKHGPVEVHGTYDCSRNRIAALKGAPRETDGEFICSYNNLVSLKGGPQEVSDFDCSHNQLISLEDAPGKVKGDFNCSHNHLKTLKGAPKKVKGTFNCSENLLTSLKGAPAKVKGSFICSDNQITSLDSSLKKVGKDFICQHNSYPLDFAECKSLFLIKGSMLT
;
A
#
# COMPACT_ATOMS: atom_id res chain seq x y z
N MET A 1 27.51 41.79 14.23
CA MET A 1 26.28 42.27 13.57
C MET A 1 25.76 41.14 12.70
N SER A 2 24.69 40.47 13.14
CA SER A 2 24.02 39.47 12.30
C SER A 2 23.33 40.22 11.17
N SER A 3 23.68 39.92 9.92
CA SER A 3 22.97 40.39 8.74
C SER A 3 21.52 39.90 8.86
N LYS A 4 20.58 40.78 9.24
CA LYS A 4 19.15 40.48 9.11
C LYS A 4 18.91 40.22 7.62
N LYS A 5 18.73 38.96 7.24
CA LYS A 5 18.25 38.60 5.90
C LYS A 5 17.03 39.47 5.63
N LYS A 6 17.09 40.25 4.55
CA LYS A 6 15.97 41.10 4.12
C LYS A 6 14.77 40.18 3.87
N SER A 7 13.63 40.51 4.49
CA SER A 7 12.37 39.82 4.23
C SER A 7 12.02 39.95 2.74
N VAL A 8 11.52 38.88 2.14
CA VAL A 8 10.97 38.86 0.78
C VAL A 8 9.46 38.70 0.93
N THR A 9 8.71 39.77 0.70
CA THR A 9 7.24 39.78 0.91
C THR A 9 6.48 39.44 -0.37
N PHE A 10 5.20 39.09 -0.25
CA PHE A 10 4.31 38.92 -1.39
C PHE A 10 4.28 40.19 -2.25
N SER A 11 4.10 41.36 -1.63
CA SER A 11 4.04 42.64 -2.37
C SER A 11 5.32 42.97 -3.14
N ASP A 12 6.50 42.57 -2.61
CA ASP A 12 7.79 42.77 -3.29
C ASP A 12 7.90 41.96 -4.59
N ILE A 13 7.31 40.77 -4.63
CA ILE A 13 7.46 39.81 -5.74
C ILE A 13 6.29 39.87 -6.72
N MET A 14 5.07 39.96 -6.20
CA MET A 14 3.84 39.86 -6.99
C MET A 14 3.26 41.24 -7.35
N GLY A 15 3.64 42.29 -6.62
CA GLY A 15 3.00 43.60 -6.75
C GLY A 15 1.53 43.58 -6.31
N PHE A 16 0.70 44.37 -6.99
CA PHE A 16 -0.74 44.42 -6.71
C PHE A 16 -1.48 43.30 -7.47
N VAL A 17 -2.25 42.51 -6.74
CA VAL A 17 -3.13 41.45 -7.26
C VAL A 17 -4.51 41.65 -6.65
N ASP A 18 -5.58 41.58 -7.44
CA ASP A 18 -6.93 41.97 -7.02
C ASP A 18 -7.77 40.85 -6.38
N GLY A 19 -7.24 39.62 -6.34
CA GLY A 19 -7.88 38.46 -5.69
C GLY A 19 -9.08 37.88 -6.43
N LYS A 20 -9.40 38.31 -7.65
CA LYS A 20 -10.60 37.82 -8.38
C LYS A 20 -10.43 36.50 -9.11
N SER A 21 -9.23 35.95 -9.09
CA SER A 21 -8.85 34.67 -9.71
C SER A 21 -7.88 33.93 -8.81
N ASP A 22 -7.41 32.77 -9.27
CA ASP A 22 -6.33 32.04 -8.61
C ASP A 22 -5.08 32.93 -8.43
N ILE A 23 -4.41 32.76 -7.30
CA ILE A 23 -3.12 33.37 -7.00
C ILE A 23 -2.11 32.26 -6.74
N ASP A 24 -1.09 32.20 -7.59
CA ASP A 24 0.08 31.33 -7.41
C ASP A 24 1.33 32.17 -7.11
N CYS A 25 1.78 32.09 -5.87
CA CYS A 25 3.04 32.67 -5.40
C CYS A 25 4.03 31.60 -4.91
N SER A 26 3.88 30.36 -5.41
CA SER A 26 4.73 29.24 -5.03
C SER A 26 6.18 29.41 -5.49
N ASN A 27 7.12 28.82 -4.76
CA ASN A 27 8.54 28.74 -5.11
C ASN A 27 9.23 30.10 -5.37
N LYS A 28 8.81 31.15 -4.65
CA LYS A 28 9.35 32.52 -4.78
C LYS A 28 10.32 32.91 -3.68
N SER A 29 10.69 31.98 -2.80
CA SER A 29 11.52 32.24 -1.61
C SER A 29 10.92 33.29 -0.67
N LEU A 30 9.59 33.42 -0.64
CA LEU A 30 8.87 34.35 0.24
C LEU A 30 9.15 34.00 1.70
N THR A 31 9.31 35.03 2.52
CA THR A 31 9.39 34.90 3.99
C THR A 31 8.17 35.50 4.69
N SER A 32 7.29 36.19 3.96
CA SER A 32 6.03 36.75 4.45
C SER A 32 5.03 36.90 3.31
N LEU A 33 3.74 36.78 3.64
CA LEU A 33 2.61 37.06 2.73
C LEU A 33 2.11 38.51 2.81
N GLU A 34 2.87 39.41 3.47
CA GLU A 34 2.51 40.83 3.58
C GLU A 34 2.18 41.45 2.20
N GLY A 35 0.99 42.05 2.14
CA GLY A 35 0.44 42.69 0.95
C GLY A 35 -0.36 41.77 0.03
N CYS A 36 -0.61 40.52 0.42
CA CYS A 36 -1.60 39.68 -0.23
C CYS A 36 -3.02 40.27 -0.06
N PRO A 37 -3.91 40.16 -1.06
CA PRO A 37 -5.31 40.51 -0.88
C PRO A 37 -5.96 39.64 0.22
N ASP A 38 -6.90 40.23 0.95
CA ASP A 38 -7.62 39.59 2.06
C ASP A 38 -8.61 38.50 1.58
N THR A 39 -9.06 38.60 0.33
CA THR A 39 -10.00 37.68 -0.30
C THR A 39 -9.45 37.21 -1.63
N VAL A 40 -9.50 35.89 -1.86
CA VAL A 40 -9.16 35.22 -3.12
C VAL A 40 -10.36 34.39 -3.56
N VAL A 41 -10.92 34.69 -4.72
CA VAL A 41 -12.13 34.01 -5.23
C VAL A 41 -11.83 32.57 -5.66
N GLY A 42 -10.62 32.33 -6.17
CA GLY A 42 -10.16 31.01 -6.63
C GLY A 42 -9.21 30.34 -5.63
N ASN A 43 -8.22 29.64 -6.18
CA ASN A 43 -7.21 28.92 -5.42
C ASN A 43 -6.08 29.87 -4.95
N PHE A 44 -5.53 29.61 -3.77
CA PHE A 44 -4.37 30.32 -3.23
C PHE A 44 -3.21 29.34 -2.98
N ASN A 45 -2.13 29.47 -3.76
CA ASN A 45 -0.95 28.63 -3.63
C ASN A 45 0.26 29.47 -3.17
N CYS A 46 0.75 29.18 -1.97
CA CYS A 46 1.96 29.75 -1.38
C CYS A 46 3.03 28.69 -1.06
N SER A 47 2.93 27.50 -1.66
CA SER A 47 3.84 26.37 -1.42
C SER A 47 5.30 26.63 -1.80
N GLY A 48 6.21 25.84 -1.23
CA GLY A 48 7.63 25.85 -1.63
C GLY A 48 8.36 27.16 -1.30
N ASN A 49 7.96 27.82 -0.23
CA ASN A 49 8.53 29.09 0.21
C ASN A 49 9.32 28.92 1.51
N ARG A 50 9.55 30.01 2.23
CA ARG A 50 10.27 30.06 3.50
C ARG A 50 9.42 30.72 4.58
N LEU A 51 8.10 30.55 4.48
CA LEU A 51 7.14 31.10 5.42
C LEU A 51 7.30 30.41 6.78
N SER A 52 7.26 31.21 7.84
CA SER A 52 7.26 30.71 9.23
C SER A 52 5.92 30.91 9.94
N THR A 53 5.02 31.65 9.30
CA THR A 53 3.67 32.00 9.73
C THR A 53 2.83 32.27 8.47
N LEU A 54 1.50 32.12 8.59
CA LEU A 54 0.53 32.52 7.57
C LEU A 54 0.00 33.94 7.80
N GLU A 55 0.61 34.74 8.69
CA GLU A 55 0.26 36.15 8.85
C GLU A 55 0.33 36.90 7.51
N GLY A 56 -0.77 37.55 7.15
CA GLY A 56 -0.95 38.24 5.88
C GLY A 56 -1.47 37.36 4.75
N ALA A 57 -1.75 36.08 4.97
CA ALA A 57 -2.51 35.25 4.04
C ALA A 57 -3.95 35.77 3.86
N PRO A 58 -4.63 35.42 2.75
CA PRO A 58 -6.05 35.73 2.60
C PRO A 58 -6.89 35.00 3.66
N HIS A 59 -7.76 35.73 4.34
CA HIS A 59 -8.70 35.15 5.31
C HIS A 59 -9.88 34.43 4.62
N ASN A 60 -10.20 34.82 3.39
CA ASN A 60 -11.28 34.22 2.60
C ASN A 60 -10.72 33.65 1.29
N VAL A 61 -10.78 32.33 1.12
CA VAL A 61 -10.36 31.64 -0.11
C VAL A 61 -11.50 30.78 -0.63
N GLY A 62 -11.95 31.04 -1.86
CA GLY A 62 -13.11 30.37 -2.44
C GLY A 62 -12.84 28.95 -2.95
N GLY A 63 -11.57 28.61 -3.18
CA GLY A 63 -11.13 27.28 -3.59
C GLY A 63 -10.10 26.69 -2.63
N ASP A 64 -9.01 26.16 -3.19
CA ASP A 64 -8.00 25.41 -2.47
C ASP A 64 -6.96 26.36 -1.84
N PHE A 65 -6.48 26.00 -0.66
CA PHE A 65 -5.38 26.70 0.01
C PHE A 65 -4.19 25.77 0.20
N ASN A 66 -3.11 26.03 -0.54
CA ASN A 66 -1.88 25.27 -0.45
C ASN A 66 -0.76 26.11 0.20
N CYS A 67 -0.30 25.66 1.36
CA CYS A 67 0.84 26.22 2.09
C CYS A 67 1.95 25.20 2.36
N SER A 68 1.96 24.09 1.62
CA SER A 68 2.95 23.02 1.82
C SER A 68 4.39 23.46 1.57
N ASN A 69 5.34 22.65 2.04
CA ASN A 69 6.76 22.87 1.80
C ASN A 69 7.23 24.26 2.27
N ASN A 70 6.91 24.58 3.53
CA ASN A 70 7.32 25.82 4.20
C ASN A 70 8.02 25.49 5.54
N MET A 71 8.10 26.45 6.46
CA MET A 71 8.67 26.26 7.79
C MET A 71 7.65 26.66 8.88
N LEU A 72 6.36 26.44 8.60
CA LEU A 72 5.26 26.79 9.51
C LEU A 72 5.34 25.95 10.79
N ALA A 73 5.20 26.61 11.94
CA ALA A 73 5.13 25.97 13.25
C ALA A 73 3.69 25.90 13.78
N THR A 74 2.82 26.80 13.31
CA THR A 74 1.38 26.83 13.57
C THR A 74 0.64 27.16 12.28
N LEU A 75 -0.69 26.98 12.27
CA LEU A 75 -1.56 27.40 11.18
C LEU A 75 -2.27 28.74 11.48
N GLU A 76 -1.82 29.48 12.49
CA GLU A 76 -2.37 30.81 12.77
C GLU A 76 -2.26 31.72 11.53
N GLY A 77 -3.38 32.31 11.14
CA GLY A 77 -3.50 33.12 9.91
C GLY A 77 -3.99 32.35 8.69
N ALA A 78 -4.23 31.03 8.79
CA ALA A 78 -4.93 30.28 7.74
C ALA A 78 -6.38 30.80 7.56
N PRO A 79 -6.97 30.64 6.36
CA PRO A 79 -8.38 30.95 6.13
C PRO A 79 -9.32 30.11 7.00
N GLU A 80 -10.49 30.67 7.34
CA GLU A 80 -11.47 29.98 8.20
C GLU A 80 -12.18 28.81 7.49
N GLU A 81 -12.44 28.95 6.18
CA GLU A 81 -13.10 27.95 5.34
C GLU A 81 -12.40 27.84 3.99
N VAL A 82 -12.23 26.61 3.50
CA VAL A 82 -11.63 26.30 2.20
C VAL A 82 -12.26 25.08 1.56
N TYR A 83 -11.99 24.86 0.27
CA TYR A 83 -12.32 23.59 -0.38
C TYR A 83 -11.31 22.52 0.05
N ASP A 84 -10.10 22.53 -0.50
CA ASP A 84 -8.97 21.69 -0.06
C ASP A 84 -7.96 22.48 0.77
N PHE A 85 -7.33 21.83 1.75
CA PHE A 85 -6.29 22.41 2.60
C PHE A 85 -5.03 21.55 2.62
N ASP A 86 -3.95 22.07 2.04
CA ASP A 86 -2.64 21.39 2.05
C ASP A 86 -1.64 22.20 2.91
N CYS A 87 -1.25 21.60 4.03
CA CYS A 87 -0.21 22.09 4.94
C CYS A 87 0.93 21.09 5.13
N SER A 88 1.08 20.12 4.21
CA SER A 88 2.12 19.10 4.24
C SER A 88 3.54 19.68 4.24
N HIS A 89 4.52 18.89 4.67
CA HIS A 89 5.94 19.27 4.64
C HIS A 89 6.23 20.61 5.35
N ASN A 90 5.79 20.73 6.59
CA ASN A 90 6.04 21.89 7.45
C ASN A 90 6.73 21.44 8.76
N ARG A 91 6.60 22.22 9.84
CA ARG A 91 7.14 21.90 11.17
C ARG A 91 6.06 21.96 12.24
N LEU A 92 4.81 21.65 11.85
CA LEU A 92 3.66 21.71 12.72
C LEU A 92 3.79 20.64 13.80
N THR A 93 3.43 21.00 15.04
CA THR A 93 3.34 20.06 16.17
C THR A 93 1.89 19.82 16.62
N THR A 94 0.98 20.74 16.27
CA THR A 94 -0.47 20.65 16.42
C THR A 94 -1.14 21.22 15.17
N LEU A 95 -2.45 21.01 15.02
CA LEU A 95 -3.26 21.61 13.95
C LEU A 95 -4.04 22.84 14.45
N ASP A 96 -3.57 23.47 15.52
CA ASP A 96 -4.19 24.69 16.03
C ASP A 96 -4.06 25.82 14.99
N GLY A 97 -5.17 26.52 14.75
CA GLY A 97 -5.29 27.50 13.68
C GLY A 97 -5.67 26.94 12.32
N SER A 98 -5.87 25.61 12.19
CA SER A 98 -6.39 25.03 10.95
C SER A 98 -7.80 25.54 10.60
N PRO A 99 -8.23 25.48 9.33
CA PRO A 99 -9.58 25.89 8.94
C PRO A 99 -10.67 25.17 9.75
N LEU A 100 -11.73 25.90 10.07
CA LEU A 100 -12.89 25.37 10.79
C LEU A 100 -13.75 24.45 9.91
N SER A 101 -13.69 24.66 8.59
CA SER A 101 -14.44 23.92 7.59
C SER A 101 -13.56 23.62 6.37
N VAL A 102 -13.45 22.35 6.00
CA VAL A 102 -12.79 21.87 4.79
C VAL A 102 -13.77 20.96 4.04
N SER A 103 -14.07 21.31 2.79
CA SER A 103 -15.11 20.64 1.98
C SER A 103 -14.58 19.57 1.03
N GLY A 104 -13.28 19.50 0.78
CA GLY A 104 -12.62 18.40 0.10
C GLY A 104 -11.57 17.79 1.01
N ASP A 105 -10.32 17.78 0.58
CA ASP A 105 -9.21 17.06 1.20
C ASP A 105 -8.46 17.93 2.22
N PHE A 106 -7.91 17.29 3.24
CA PHE A 106 -7.03 17.93 4.22
C PHE A 106 -5.75 17.12 4.34
N ASP A 107 -4.64 17.72 3.91
CA ASP A 107 -3.32 17.12 3.96
C ASP A 107 -2.44 17.86 4.99
N CYS A 108 -2.03 17.11 6.02
CA CYS A 108 -1.05 17.53 7.01
C CYS A 108 0.12 16.55 7.16
N SER A 109 0.36 15.77 6.10
CA SER A 109 1.46 14.81 6.03
C SER A 109 2.82 15.46 6.25
N ASP A 110 3.80 14.65 6.64
CA ASP A 110 5.21 15.04 6.76
C ASP A 110 5.44 16.30 7.61
N ASN A 111 4.91 16.28 8.82
CA ASN A 111 5.08 17.31 9.83
C ASN A 111 5.75 16.70 11.09
N SER A 112 5.54 17.31 12.25
CA SER A 112 5.99 16.79 13.54
C SER A 112 4.83 16.73 14.54
N LEU A 113 3.62 16.43 14.02
CA LEU A 113 2.40 16.36 14.80
C LEU A 113 2.51 15.24 15.84
N ILE A 114 2.18 15.58 17.09
CA ILE A 114 2.07 14.61 18.19
C ILE A 114 0.61 14.31 18.56
N SER A 115 -0.32 15.12 18.04
CA SER A 115 -1.77 14.97 18.20
C SER A 115 -2.51 15.64 17.05
N LEU A 116 -3.72 15.18 16.77
CA LEU A 116 -4.60 15.75 15.75
C LEU A 116 -5.59 16.79 16.33
N THR A 117 -5.31 17.33 17.51
CA THR A 117 -6.12 18.42 18.07
C THR A 117 -5.99 19.68 17.22
N GLY A 118 -7.11 20.40 17.06
CA GLY A 118 -7.18 21.62 16.27
C GLY A 118 -7.90 21.44 14.93
N VAL A 119 -7.94 20.22 14.39
CA VAL A 119 -8.66 19.91 13.15
C VAL A 119 -10.18 19.82 13.35
N THR A 120 -10.91 20.17 12.31
CA THR A 120 -12.36 19.98 12.24
C THR A 120 -12.75 18.50 12.36
N LYS A 121 -13.92 18.22 12.95
CA LYS A 121 -14.37 16.84 13.20
C LYS A 121 -14.98 16.15 11.99
N LYS A 122 -15.21 16.88 10.90
CA LYS A 122 -15.83 16.38 9.68
C LYS A 122 -15.07 16.88 8.47
N ILE A 123 -14.66 15.95 7.62
CA ILE A 123 -13.99 16.22 6.35
C ILE A 123 -14.77 15.43 5.30
N LYS A 124 -15.06 16.04 4.15
CA LYS A 124 -15.87 15.39 3.11
C LYS A 124 -15.01 14.62 2.11
N GLY A 125 -13.77 15.05 1.89
CA GLY A 125 -12.78 14.30 1.12
C GLY A 125 -11.94 13.41 2.02
N SER A 126 -10.67 13.27 1.68
CA SER A 126 -9.67 12.47 2.37
C SER A 126 -8.94 13.27 3.45
N PHE A 127 -8.40 12.57 4.45
CA PHE A 127 -7.56 13.14 5.50
C PHE A 127 -6.23 12.41 5.55
N ASP A 128 -5.15 13.13 5.25
CA ASP A 128 -3.79 12.61 5.31
C ASP A 128 -3.03 13.24 6.49
N CYS A 129 -2.62 12.38 7.42
CA CYS A 129 -1.75 12.72 8.56
C CYS A 129 -0.50 11.84 8.62
N SER A 130 -0.11 11.25 7.49
CA SER A 130 1.06 10.38 7.37
C SER A 130 2.37 11.10 7.70
N GLY A 131 3.43 10.34 8.01
CA GLY A 131 4.77 10.91 8.20
C GLY A 131 4.88 11.87 9.39
N ASN A 132 4.17 11.59 10.48
CA ASN A 132 4.16 12.42 11.70
C ASN A 132 4.72 11.64 12.91
N GLN A 133 4.51 12.17 14.12
CA GLN A 133 4.97 11.56 15.38
C GLN A 133 3.77 11.16 16.26
N LEU A 134 2.63 10.83 15.65
CA LEU A 134 1.41 10.47 16.36
C LEU A 134 1.58 9.14 17.09
N VAL A 135 1.19 9.10 18.36
CA VAL A 135 1.16 7.87 19.17
C VAL A 135 -0.28 7.34 19.33
N THR A 136 -1.27 8.24 19.25
CA THR A 136 -2.71 7.92 19.21
C THR A 136 -3.37 8.74 18.09
N LEU A 137 -4.58 8.36 17.70
CA LEU A 137 -5.42 9.12 16.77
C LEU A 137 -6.39 10.06 17.51
N ASP A 138 -6.08 10.39 18.77
CA ASP A 138 -6.90 11.33 19.54
C ASP A 138 -6.97 12.68 18.84
N GLY A 139 -8.20 13.17 18.66
CA GLY A 139 -8.45 14.42 17.96
C GLY A 139 -8.78 14.26 16.48
N ALA A 140 -8.56 13.08 15.87
CA ALA A 140 -8.85 12.82 14.46
C ALA A 140 -10.28 13.19 14.07
N PRO A 141 -10.51 13.58 12.80
CA PRO A 141 -11.85 13.70 12.25
C PRO A 141 -12.57 12.35 12.34
N GLN A 142 -13.84 12.38 12.74
CA GLN A 142 -14.63 11.16 13.00
C GLN A 142 -15.55 10.80 11.84
N LYS A 143 -15.79 11.76 10.94
CA LYS A 143 -16.55 11.56 9.71
C LYS A 143 -15.71 12.03 8.54
N ILE A 144 -15.34 11.09 7.70
CA ILE A 144 -14.50 11.28 6.51
C ILE A 144 -15.28 10.71 5.34
N GLY A 145 -15.29 11.41 4.21
CA GLY A 145 -16.03 10.97 3.03
C GLY A 145 -15.18 10.24 2.01
N GLY A 146 -13.85 10.34 2.11
CA GLY A 146 -12.88 9.55 1.34
C GLY A 146 -11.96 8.75 2.26
N ASP A 147 -10.66 8.92 2.07
CA ASP A 147 -9.63 8.06 2.65
C ASP A 147 -9.12 8.61 4.00
N PHE A 148 -8.68 7.71 4.86
CA PHE A 148 -7.94 8.05 6.07
C PHE A 148 -6.54 7.47 6.05
N ILE A 149 -5.55 8.35 5.91
CA ILE A 149 -4.14 7.97 5.77
C ILE A 149 -3.40 8.43 7.02
N CYS A 150 -2.93 7.47 7.81
CA CYS A 150 -2.18 7.69 9.05
C CYS A 150 -0.86 6.91 9.08
N SER A 151 -0.36 6.52 7.92
CA SER A 151 0.86 5.72 7.77
C SER A 151 2.13 6.46 8.20
N GLY A 152 3.18 5.71 8.55
CA GLY A 152 4.47 6.31 8.91
C GLY A 152 4.41 7.17 10.18
N ASN A 153 3.68 6.70 11.20
CA ASN A 153 3.58 7.32 12.51
C ASN A 153 4.15 6.39 13.60
N LEU A 154 3.88 6.70 14.88
CA LEU A 154 4.30 5.90 16.04
C LEU A 154 3.11 5.24 16.74
N LEU A 155 2.00 5.03 16.02
CA LEU A 155 0.73 4.55 16.60
C LEU A 155 0.90 3.16 17.22
N THR A 156 0.36 2.97 18.42
CA THR A 156 0.31 1.66 19.09
C THR A 156 -1.09 1.03 19.11
N SER A 157 -2.12 1.82 18.80
CA SER A 157 -3.52 1.42 18.67
C SER A 157 -4.23 2.31 17.65
N LEU A 158 -5.36 1.84 17.12
CA LEU A 158 -6.22 2.63 16.23
C LEU A 158 -7.37 3.33 16.97
N GLU A 159 -7.37 3.31 18.31
CA GLU A 159 -8.37 4.06 19.08
C GLU A 159 -8.39 5.54 18.67
N GLY A 160 -9.59 6.06 18.40
CA GLY A 160 -9.82 7.41 17.92
C GLY A 160 -9.91 7.54 16.39
N SER A 161 -9.66 6.47 15.62
CA SER A 161 -9.82 6.50 14.15
C SER A 161 -11.28 6.71 13.73
N PRO A 162 -11.54 7.23 12.52
CA PRO A 162 -12.85 7.14 11.90
C PRO A 162 -13.25 5.68 11.67
N HIS A 163 -14.57 5.41 11.67
CA HIS A 163 -15.13 4.07 11.42
C HIS A 163 -15.84 3.94 10.07
N GLU A 164 -16.11 5.05 9.38
CA GLU A 164 -16.66 5.09 8.03
C GLU A 164 -15.64 5.82 7.13
N VAL A 165 -14.97 5.07 6.25
CA VAL A 165 -13.97 5.55 5.29
C VAL A 165 -14.03 4.73 4.00
N ASP A 166 -13.51 5.26 2.91
CA ASP A 166 -13.29 4.50 1.68
C ASP A 166 -12.03 3.64 1.81
N ASP A 167 -10.83 4.24 1.80
CA ASP A 167 -9.56 3.57 2.11
C ASP A 167 -9.07 3.89 3.54
N PHE A 168 -8.38 2.93 4.15
CA PHE A 168 -7.74 3.10 5.46
C PHE A 168 -6.29 2.62 5.41
N ASP A 169 -5.35 3.56 5.47
CA ASP A 169 -3.92 3.27 5.52
C ASP A 169 -3.36 3.58 6.92
N CYS A 170 -3.02 2.52 7.64
CA CYS A 170 -2.33 2.56 8.93
C CYS A 170 -0.97 1.86 8.89
N SER A 171 -0.39 1.73 7.70
CA SER A 171 0.88 1.07 7.50
C SER A 171 2.05 1.78 8.17
N CYS A 172 3.18 1.08 8.32
CA CYS A 172 4.42 1.64 8.86
C CYS A 172 4.23 2.32 10.23
N ASN A 173 3.59 1.62 11.17
CA ASN A 173 3.35 2.08 12.54
C ASN A 173 3.87 1.04 13.57
N ASN A 174 3.54 1.20 14.85
CA ASN A 174 3.91 0.27 15.93
C ASN A 174 2.71 -0.54 16.44
N LEU A 175 1.72 -0.82 15.59
CA LEU A 175 0.48 -1.48 15.99
C LEU A 175 0.75 -2.95 16.38
N GLY A 176 0.30 -3.34 17.58
CA GLY A 176 0.31 -4.74 18.04
C GLY A 176 -0.99 -5.50 17.73
N SER A 177 -2.07 -4.76 17.47
CA SER A 177 -3.39 -5.24 17.03
C SER A 177 -4.09 -4.14 16.23
N LEU A 178 -5.18 -4.47 15.54
CA LEU A 178 -5.99 -3.52 14.78
C LEU A 178 -7.18 -2.97 15.58
N MET A 179 -7.24 -3.25 16.88
CA MET A 179 -8.31 -2.77 17.76
C MET A 179 -8.45 -1.24 17.69
N GLY A 180 -9.69 -0.79 17.57
CA GLY A 180 -10.05 0.62 17.42
C GLY A 180 -10.27 1.08 15.98
N GLY A 181 -9.86 0.26 14.99
CA GLY A 181 -10.04 0.56 13.57
C GLY A 181 -11.48 0.40 13.06
N PRO A 182 -11.70 0.71 11.77
CA PRO A 182 -12.98 0.48 11.08
C PRO A 182 -13.27 -1.03 10.88
N ASP A 183 -14.54 -1.41 11.02
CA ASP A 183 -15.01 -2.80 10.84
C ASP A 183 -15.28 -3.15 9.37
N GLU A 184 -15.68 -2.17 8.55
CA GLU A 184 -16.01 -2.32 7.13
C GLU A 184 -15.24 -1.28 6.30
N ILE A 185 -14.67 -1.72 5.17
CA ILE A 185 -13.86 -0.89 4.28
C ILE A 185 -14.39 -1.00 2.85
N HIS A 186 -14.66 0.15 2.23
CA HIS A 186 -15.23 0.22 0.88
C HIS A 186 -14.21 0.24 -0.25
N GLY A 187 -12.93 0.51 0.06
CA GLY A 187 -11.80 0.31 -0.82
C GLY A 187 -10.71 -0.53 -0.14
N ASP A 188 -9.52 0.03 0.03
CA ASP A 188 -8.32 -0.68 0.49
C ASP A 188 -8.07 -0.53 1.99
N PHE A 189 -7.56 -1.59 2.62
CA PHE A 189 -7.08 -1.55 4.00
C PHE A 189 -5.62 -1.97 4.05
N ASP A 190 -4.75 -1.02 4.36
CA ASP A 190 -3.31 -1.24 4.49
C ASP A 190 -2.87 -1.15 5.95
N CYS A 191 -2.32 -2.26 6.46
CA CYS A 191 -1.68 -2.35 7.77
C CYS A 191 -0.27 -2.95 7.68
N HIS A 192 0.37 -2.87 6.51
CA HIS A 192 1.72 -3.39 6.30
C HIS A 192 2.74 -2.72 7.23
N GLY A 193 3.86 -3.39 7.50
CA GLY A 193 4.97 -2.78 8.23
C GLY A 193 4.62 -2.39 9.68
N ASN A 194 3.89 -3.25 10.38
CA ASN A 194 3.52 -3.07 11.79
C ASN A 194 4.11 -4.19 12.66
N GLN A 195 3.70 -4.26 13.94
CA GLN A 195 4.12 -5.29 14.88
C GLN A 195 3.00 -6.31 15.16
N LEU A 196 2.06 -6.49 14.21
CA LEU A 196 0.87 -7.31 14.40
C LEU A 196 1.25 -8.79 14.59
N THR A 197 0.71 -9.40 15.63
CA THR A 197 0.83 -10.86 15.88
C THR A 197 -0.44 -11.62 15.53
N SER A 198 -1.56 -10.91 15.39
CA SER A 198 -2.85 -11.41 14.92
C SER A 198 -3.63 -10.27 14.25
N LEU A 199 -4.65 -10.61 13.48
CA LEU A 199 -5.55 -9.65 12.84
C LEU A 199 -6.77 -9.28 13.72
N ILE A 200 -6.68 -9.48 15.04
CA ILE A 200 -7.76 -9.12 15.96
C ILE A 200 -8.01 -7.60 15.88
N GLY A 201 -9.29 -7.25 15.76
CA GLY A 201 -9.76 -5.87 15.59
C GLY A 201 -9.68 -5.35 14.15
N GLY A 202 -9.22 -6.17 13.20
CA GLY A 202 -9.21 -5.80 11.79
C GLY A 202 -10.62 -5.84 11.17
N PRO A 203 -10.77 -5.27 9.97
CA PRO A 203 -12.05 -5.25 9.28
C PRO A 203 -12.51 -6.68 8.95
N VAL A 204 -13.82 -6.90 9.00
CA VAL A 204 -14.44 -8.18 8.62
C VAL A 204 -14.66 -8.29 7.12
N PHE A 205 -14.84 -7.15 6.46
CA PHE A 205 -15.10 -7.01 5.02
C PHE A 205 -14.21 -5.91 4.44
N VAL A 206 -13.54 -6.23 3.33
CA VAL A 206 -12.73 -5.28 2.56
C VAL A 206 -13.08 -5.43 1.09
N LYS A 207 -13.67 -4.40 0.50
CA LYS A 207 -14.07 -4.46 -0.90
C LYS A 207 -12.89 -4.38 -1.87
N GLY A 208 -11.85 -3.64 -1.52
CA GLY A 208 -10.61 -3.55 -2.29
C GLY A 208 -9.56 -4.54 -1.79
N ASN A 209 -8.33 -4.07 -1.69
CA ASN A 209 -7.17 -4.84 -1.29
C ASN A 209 -7.00 -4.87 0.22
N PHE A 210 -6.49 -6.00 0.73
CA PHE A 210 -6.09 -6.14 2.13
C PHE A 210 -4.59 -6.41 2.20
N PHE A 211 -3.84 -5.44 2.69
CA PHE A 211 -2.39 -5.51 2.82
C PHE A 211 -2.01 -5.65 4.30
N CYS A 212 -1.48 -6.81 4.67
CA CYS A 212 -0.99 -7.12 6.02
C CYS A 212 0.44 -7.67 6.00
N ALA A 213 1.18 -7.35 4.93
CA ALA A 213 2.56 -7.77 4.76
C ALA A 213 3.50 -7.18 5.84
N GLU A 214 4.68 -7.76 5.97
CA GLU A 214 5.75 -7.22 6.85
C GLU A 214 5.30 -7.02 8.30
N ASN A 215 4.72 -8.07 8.89
CA ASN A 215 4.26 -8.10 10.26
C ASN A 215 4.85 -9.33 11.01
N HIS A 216 4.28 -9.68 12.15
CA HIS A 216 4.66 -10.85 12.94
C HIS A 216 3.53 -11.89 13.05
N LEU A 217 2.63 -11.92 12.06
CA LEU A 217 1.47 -12.81 12.04
C LEU A 217 1.91 -14.27 11.98
N ASN A 218 1.31 -15.10 12.82
CA ASN A 218 1.48 -16.55 12.79
C ASN A 218 0.28 -17.29 12.17
N SER A 219 -0.81 -16.57 11.91
CA SER A 219 -2.10 -17.09 11.46
C SER A 219 -2.93 -15.95 10.87
N LEU A 220 -3.78 -16.26 9.89
CA LEU A 220 -4.70 -15.30 9.25
C LEU A 220 -6.10 -15.26 9.90
N LYS A 221 -6.33 -16.05 10.95
CA LYS A 221 -7.56 -15.96 11.75
C LYS A 221 -7.83 -14.51 12.18
N HIS A 222 -9.12 -14.18 12.25
CA HIS A 222 -9.65 -12.85 12.56
C HIS A 222 -9.39 -11.80 11.48
N GLY A 223 -8.72 -12.14 10.37
CA GLY A 223 -8.68 -11.30 9.19
C GLY A 223 -10.02 -11.26 8.45
N PRO A 224 -10.12 -10.39 7.44
CA PRO A 224 -11.33 -10.25 6.64
C PRO A 224 -11.65 -11.57 5.94
N VAL A 225 -12.93 -11.94 6.00
CA VAL A 225 -13.43 -13.18 5.40
C VAL A 225 -13.76 -13.02 3.91
N GLU A 226 -14.00 -11.79 3.49
CA GLU A 226 -14.35 -11.39 2.13
C GLU A 226 -13.44 -10.23 1.71
N VAL A 227 -12.64 -10.49 0.67
CA VAL A 227 -11.71 -9.54 0.05
C VAL A 227 -11.85 -9.67 -1.47
N HIS A 228 -12.31 -8.60 -2.14
CA HIS A 228 -12.48 -8.61 -3.60
C HIS A 228 -11.29 -8.00 -4.36
N GLY A 229 -10.24 -7.60 -3.67
CA GLY A 229 -8.96 -7.22 -4.26
C GLY A 229 -7.89 -8.28 -4.06
N THR A 230 -6.66 -7.79 -3.99
CA THR A 230 -5.47 -8.54 -3.61
C THR A 230 -5.43 -8.74 -2.10
N TYR A 231 -5.03 -9.93 -1.67
CA TYR A 231 -4.73 -10.24 -0.28
C TYR A 231 -3.23 -10.49 -0.15
N ASP A 232 -2.52 -9.54 0.44
CA ASP A 232 -1.08 -9.67 0.70
C ASP A 232 -0.82 -9.92 2.18
N CYS A 233 -0.31 -11.12 2.49
CA CYS A 233 0.16 -11.51 3.81
C CYS A 233 1.63 -11.94 3.79
N SER A 234 2.39 -11.47 2.81
CA SER A 234 3.80 -11.79 2.65
C SER A 234 4.65 -11.32 3.83
N ARG A 235 5.86 -11.87 3.96
CA ARG A 235 6.86 -11.43 4.96
C ARG A 235 6.32 -11.48 6.40
N ASN A 236 5.69 -12.60 6.75
CA ASN A 236 5.17 -12.87 8.08
C ASN A 236 5.78 -14.18 8.63
N ARG A 237 5.18 -14.76 9.68
CA ARG A 237 5.61 -16.02 10.30
C ARG A 237 4.52 -17.10 10.18
N ILE A 238 3.67 -17.02 9.17
CA ILE A 238 2.49 -17.87 9.01
C ILE A 238 2.92 -19.29 8.65
N ALA A 239 2.43 -20.27 9.41
CA ALA A 239 2.74 -21.69 9.19
C ALA A 239 1.64 -22.46 8.42
N ALA A 240 0.42 -21.91 8.40
CA ALA A 240 -0.71 -22.46 7.66
C ALA A 240 -1.69 -21.34 7.29
N LEU A 241 -2.32 -21.45 6.11
CA LEU A 241 -3.28 -20.46 5.58
C LEU A 241 -4.67 -20.53 6.24
N LYS A 242 -4.76 -21.06 7.47
CA LYS A 242 -6.04 -21.12 8.18
C LYS A 242 -6.53 -19.71 8.51
N GLY A 243 -7.72 -19.38 8.02
CA GLY A 243 -8.33 -18.07 8.19
C GLY A 243 -8.16 -17.14 6.98
N ALA A 244 -7.45 -17.59 5.94
CA ALA A 244 -7.45 -16.89 4.67
C ALA A 244 -8.87 -16.80 4.08
N PRO A 245 -9.17 -15.76 3.28
CA PRO A 245 -10.38 -15.72 2.47
C PRO A 245 -10.45 -16.94 1.55
N ARG A 246 -11.68 -17.44 1.32
CA ARG A 246 -11.90 -18.63 0.48
C ARG A 246 -11.74 -18.34 -1.01
N GLU A 247 -12.13 -17.13 -1.39
CA GLU A 247 -12.10 -16.60 -2.74
C GLU A 247 -11.54 -15.18 -2.65
N THR A 248 -10.64 -14.85 -3.56
CA THR A 248 -10.18 -13.47 -3.80
C THR A 248 -10.32 -13.21 -5.29
N ASP A 249 -10.91 -12.07 -5.64
CA ASP A 249 -11.03 -11.70 -7.05
C ASP A 249 -9.67 -11.28 -7.64
N GLY A 250 -8.76 -10.77 -6.79
CA GLY A 250 -7.40 -10.39 -7.12
C GLY A 250 -6.35 -11.48 -6.84
N GLU A 251 -5.15 -11.02 -6.48
CA GLU A 251 -3.98 -11.86 -6.20
C GLU A 251 -4.00 -12.36 -4.74
N PHE A 252 -3.42 -13.53 -4.50
CA PHE A 252 -3.16 -14.00 -3.14
C PHE A 252 -1.66 -14.18 -2.96
N ILE A 253 -1.06 -13.29 -2.17
CA ILE A 253 0.38 -13.21 -1.95
C ILE A 253 0.65 -13.66 -0.51
N CYS A 254 1.31 -14.80 -0.37
CA CYS A 254 1.69 -15.41 0.90
C CYS A 254 3.19 -15.79 0.93
N SER A 255 3.98 -15.12 0.10
CA SER A 255 5.42 -15.36 0.00
C SER A 255 6.18 -14.94 1.26
N TYR A 256 7.40 -15.45 1.44
CA TYR A 256 8.24 -15.14 2.61
C TYR A 256 7.53 -15.42 3.95
N ASN A 257 7.05 -16.65 4.11
CA ASN A 257 6.39 -17.14 5.33
C ASN A 257 7.01 -18.48 5.76
N ASN A 258 6.41 -19.14 6.75
CA ASN A 258 6.83 -20.45 7.26
C ASN A 258 5.87 -21.56 6.83
N LEU A 259 5.19 -21.42 5.68
CA LEU A 259 4.17 -22.37 5.25
C LEU A 259 4.80 -23.73 4.96
N VAL A 260 4.26 -24.78 5.58
CA VAL A 260 4.61 -26.18 5.29
C VAL A 260 3.56 -26.87 4.39
N SER A 261 2.37 -26.28 4.31
CA SER A 261 1.30 -26.68 3.39
C SER A 261 0.42 -25.49 3.02
N LEU A 262 -0.34 -25.62 1.94
CA LEU A 262 -1.29 -24.60 1.45
C LEU A 262 -2.72 -24.80 2.02
N LYS A 263 -2.87 -25.70 2.98
CA LYS A 263 -4.17 -26.06 3.55
C LYS A 263 -4.86 -24.84 4.16
N GLY A 264 -6.10 -24.62 3.75
CA GLY A 264 -6.93 -23.50 4.20
C GLY A 264 -6.80 -22.24 3.34
N GLY A 265 -5.93 -22.24 2.34
CA GLY A 265 -5.83 -21.17 1.35
C GLY A 265 -7.00 -21.13 0.36
N PRO A 266 -7.05 -20.07 -0.46
CA PRO A 266 -8.12 -19.88 -1.44
C PRO A 266 -8.12 -20.96 -2.53
N GLN A 267 -9.29 -21.24 -3.09
CA GLN A 267 -9.47 -22.29 -4.11
C GLN A 267 -9.48 -21.75 -5.54
N GLU A 268 -9.89 -20.49 -5.71
CA GLU A 268 -9.79 -19.73 -6.95
C GLU A 268 -9.14 -18.38 -6.68
N VAL A 269 -8.17 -18.01 -7.51
CA VAL A 269 -7.44 -16.73 -7.42
C VAL A 269 -7.11 -16.22 -8.82
N SER A 270 -6.82 -14.92 -8.94
CA SER A 270 -6.14 -14.45 -10.14
C SER A 270 -4.73 -15.04 -10.18
N ASP A 271 -3.87 -14.57 -9.28
CA ASP A 271 -2.46 -14.92 -9.21
C ASP A 271 -2.18 -15.48 -7.82
N PHE A 272 -1.24 -16.42 -7.73
CA PHE A 272 -0.90 -17.07 -6.47
C PHE A 272 0.60 -17.06 -6.27
N ASP A 273 1.07 -16.32 -5.27
CA ASP A 273 2.46 -16.33 -4.86
C ASP A 273 2.62 -16.97 -3.49
N CYS A 274 3.22 -18.16 -3.48
CA CYS A 274 3.61 -18.89 -2.28
C CYS A 274 5.12 -19.14 -2.23
N SER A 275 5.90 -18.31 -2.94
CA SER A 275 7.36 -18.43 -2.97
C SER A 275 8.00 -18.17 -1.60
N HIS A 276 9.25 -18.60 -1.42
CA HIS A 276 10.00 -18.41 -0.17
C HIS A 276 9.24 -18.92 1.06
N ASN A 277 8.91 -20.21 1.04
CA ASN A 277 8.25 -20.91 2.13
C ASN A 277 8.96 -22.25 2.39
N GLN A 278 8.36 -23.11 3.21
CA GLN A 278 8.90 -24.43 3.57
C GLN A 278 8.04 -25.56 2.97
N LEU A 279 7.38 -25.31 1.82
CA LEU A 279 6.43 -26.25 1.23
C LEU A 279 7.16 -27.49 0.71
N ILE A 280 6.63 -28.66 1.07
CA ILE A 280 7.12 -29.97 0.57
C ILE A 280 6.18 -30.57 -0.49
N SER A 281 4.95 -30.07 -0.59
CA SER A 281 3.97 -30.42 -1.60
C SER A 281 3.12 -29.19 -1.96
N LEU A 282 2.46 -29.26 -3.11
CA LEU A 282 1.45 -28.28 -3.53
C LEU A 282 0.04 -28.84 -3.31
N GLU A 283 -0.14 -29.81 -2.42
CA GLU A 283 -1.48 -30.24 -2.03
C GLU A 283 -2.24 -29.06 -1.42
N ASP A 284 -3.54 -28.97 -1.73
CA ASP A 284 -4.42 -27.85 -1.39
C ASP A 284 -4.11 -26.50 -2.10
N ALA A 285 -3.20 -26.47 -3.09
CA ALA A 285 -3.04 -25.31 -3.96
C ALA A 285 -4.35 -24.96 -4.69
N PRO A 286 -4.59 -23.69 -5.06
CA PRO A 286 -5.77 -23.28 -5.80
C PRO A 286 -5.93 -24.11 -7.09
N GLY A 287 -7.11 -24.70 -7.27
CA GLY A 287 -7.40 -25.55 -8.43
C GLY A 287 -7.48 -24.77 -9.75
N LYS A 288 -7.74 -23.46 -9.65
CA LYS A 288 -7.90 -22.55 -10.79
C LYS A 288 -7.17 -21.24 -10.53
N VAL A 289 -6.19 -20.97 -11.38
CA VAL A 289 -5.34 -19.77 -11.34
C VAL A 289 -5.48 -19.07 -12.68
N LYS A 290 -5.94 -17.81 -12.67
CA LYS A 290 -6.24 -17.04 -13.89
C LYS A 290 -5.02 -16.29 -14.45
N GLY A 291 -3.99 -16.08 -13.64
CA GLY A 291 -2.72 -15.47 -14.00
C GLY A 291 -1.56 -16.39 -13.60
N ASP A 292 -0.60 -15.84 -12.86
CA ASP A 292 0.66 -16.49 -12.52
C ASP A 292 0.53 -17.39 -11.27
N PHE A 293 1.34 -18.45 -11.22
CA PHE A 293 1.50 -19.29 -10.05
C PHE A 293 2.99 -19.40 -9.72
N ASN A 294 3.39 -18.80 -8.61
CA ASN A 294 4.76 -18.80 -8.13
C ASN A 294 4.88 -19.65 -6.86
N CYS A 295 5.67 -20.72 -6.95
CA CYS A 295 6.03 -21.60 -5.86
C CYS A 295 7.55 -21.79 -5.74
N SER A 296 8.31 -20.82 -6.26
CA SER A 296 9.78 -20.83 -6.19
C SER A 296 10.30 -20.76 -4.75
N HIS A 297 11.58 -21.11 -4.55
CA HIS A 297 12.22 -21.09 -3.22
C HIS A 297 11.44 -21.85 -2.16
N ASN A 298 11.22 -23.14 -2.39
CA ASN A 298 10.55 -24.06 -1.47
C ASN A 298 11.34 -25.37 -1.37
N HIS A 299 10.75 -26.39 -0.75
CA HIS A 299 11.36 -27.71 -0.57
C HIS A 299 10.63 -28.80 -1.38
N LEU A 300 10.02 -28.42 -2.51
CA LEU A 300 9.22 -29.32 -3.34
C LEU A 300 10.13 -30.36 -4.00
N LYS A 301 9.80 -31.64 -3.83
CA LYS A 301 10.45 -32.75 -4.55
C LYS A 301 9.66 -33.20 -5.79
N THR A 302 8.37 -32.88 -5.82
CA THR A 302 7.47 -33.12 -6.95
C THR A 302 6.49 -31.95 -7.04
N LEU A 303 5.85 -31.78 -8.20
CA LEU A 303 4.79 -30.79 -8.38
C LEU A 303 3.39 -31.38 -8.13
N LYS A 304 3.29 -32.49 -7.39
CA LYS A 304 1.99 -33.08 -7.04
C LYS A 304 1.14 -32.05 -6.27
N GLY A 305 -0.09 -31.87 -6.74
CA GLY A 305 -1.04 -30.90 -6.18
C GLY A 305 -1.09 -29.56 -6.93
N ALA A 306 -0.13 -29.29 -7.81
CA ALA A 306 -0.12 -28.08 -8.63
C ALA A 306 -1.42 -27.90 -9.45
N PRO A 307 -1.82 -26.65 -9.76
CA PRO A 307 -2.95 -26.38 -10.63
C PRO A 307 -2.82 -27.09 -11.98
N LYS A 308 -3.90 -27.73 -12.45
CA LYS A 308 -3.88 -28.50 -13.72
C LYS A 308 -3.66 -27.61 -14.95
N LYS A 309 -4.06 -26.34 -14.86
CA LYS A 309 -3.95 -25.33 -15.93
C LYS A 309 -3.57 -24.00 -15.31
N VAL A 310 -2.58 -23.35 -15.90
CA VAL A 310 -2.15 -22.00 -15.52
C VAL A 310 -2.21 -21.11 -16.76
N LYS A 311 -2.87 -19.97 -16.63
CA LYS A 311 -3.05 -19.03 -17.74
C LYS A 311 -1.87 -18.07 -17.88
N GLY A 312 -1.19 -17.75 -16.79
CA GLY A 312 0.05 -17.00 -16.77
C GLY A 312 1.27 -17.92 -16.74
N THR A 313 2.31 -17.45 -16.06
CA THR A 313 3.58 -18.12 -15.79
C THR A 313 3.43 -19.13 -14.66
N PHE A 314 4.07 -20.28 -14.80
CA PHE A 314 4.25 -21.22 -13.69
C PHE A 314 5.72 -21.21 -13.29
N ASN A 315 6.02 -20.68 -12.10
CA ASN A 315 7.38 -20.63 -11.57
C ASN A 315 7.55 -21.63 -10.42
N CYS A 316 8.44 -22.60 -10.61
CA CYS A 316 8.84 -23.59 -9.62
C CYS A 316 10.37 -23.66 -9.48
N SER A 317 11.07 -22.57 -9.80
CA SER A 317 12.53 -22.48 -9.64
C SER A 317 12.95 -22.66 -8.18
N GLU A 318 14.22 -22.97 -7.95
CA GLU A 318 14.82 -23.01 -6.61
C GLU A 318 14.05 -23.95 -5.67
N ASN A 319 13.96 -25.21 -6.08
CA ASN A 319 13.31 -26.28 -5.34
C ASN A 319 14.20 -27.54 -5.35
N LEU A 320 13.67 -28.67 -4.90
CA LEU A 320 14.37 -29.95 -4.84
C LEU A 320 13.81 -30.95 -5.86
N LEU A 321 13.26 -30.46 -6.99
CA LEU A 321 12.59 -31.29 -7.99
C LEU A 321 13.60 -32.19 -8.69
N THR A 322 13.32 -33.49 -8.76
CA THR A 322 14.11 -34.45 -9.57
C THR A 322 13.45 -34.77 -10.92
N SER A 323 12.18 -34.42 -11.08
CA SER A 323 11.43 -34.47 -12.33
C SER A 323 10.28 -33.45 -12.30
N LEU A 324 9.60 -33.27 -13.43
CA LEU A 324 8.45 -32.37 -13.56
C LEU A 324 7.11 -33.10 -13.33
N LYS A 325 7.13 -34.22 -12.61
CA LYS A 325 5.94 -35.01 -12.33
C LYS A 325 4.95 -34.20 -11.50
N GLY A 326 3.70 -34.16 -11.95
CA GLY A 326 2.64 -33.36 -11.33
C GLY A 326 2.55 -31.92 -11.86
N ALA A 327 3.44 -31.50 -12.75
CA ALA A 327 3.37 -30.17 -13.38
C ALA A 327 1.99 -29.91 -14.03
N PRO A 328 1.57 -28.63 -14.12
CA PRO A 328 0.39 -28.26 -14.88
C PRO A 328 0.44 -28.85 -16.31
N ALA A 329 -0.65 -29.47 -16.76
CA ALA A 329 -0.68 -30.05 -18.10
C ALA A 329 -0.58 -28.98 -19.20
N LYS A 330 -1.03 -27.76 -18.91
CA LYS A 330 -0.98 -26.62 -19.82
C LYS A 330 -0.65 -25.34 -19.08
N VAL A 331 0.42 -24.68 -19.50
CA VAL A 331 0.80 -23.33 -19.10
C VAL A 331 0.72 -22.44 -20.33
N LYS A 332 -0.08 -21.37 -20.27
CA LYS A 332 -0.21 -20.44 -21.39
C LYS A 332 0.91 -19.38 -21.40
N GLY A 333 1.46 -19.02 -20.24
CA GLY A 333 2.66 -18.21 -20.12
C GLY A 333 3.93 -19.04 -20.24
N SER A 334 4.95 -18.63 -19.48
CA SER A 334 6.24 -19.31 -19.40
C SER A 334 6.22 -20.40 -18.32
N PHE A 335 7.05 -21.43 -18.48
CA PHE A 335 7.29 -22.45 -17.47
C PHE A 335 8.73 -22.33 -16.99
N ILE A 336 8.92 -22.03 -15.70
CA ILE A 336 10.23 -21.77 -15.10
C ILE A 336 10.52 -22.84 -14.05
N CYS A 337 11.60 -23.58 -14.24
CA CYS A 337 12.05 -24.68 -13.37
C CYS A 337 13.58 -24.68 -13.20
N SER A 338 14.19 -23.50 -13.30
CA SER A 338 15.62 -23.32 -13.05
C SER A 338 16.01 -23.71 -11.62
N ASP A 339 17.29 -24.01 -11.40
CA ASP A 339 17.87 -24.19 -10.07
C ASP A 339 17.15 -25.31 -9.29
N ASN A 340 17.09 -26.48 -9.91
CA ASN A 340 16.51 -27.71 -9.36
C ASN A 340 17.49 -28.89 -9.53
N GLN A 341 17.07 -30.10 -9.17
CA GLN A 341 17.87 -31.33 -9.28
C GLN A 341 17.31 -32.26 -10.35
N ILE A 342 16.75 -31.71 -11.44
CA ILE A 342 16.04 -32.50 -12.44
C ILE A 342 17.01 -33.47 -13.11
N THR A 343 16.70 -34.76 -13.04
CA THR A 343 17.46 -35.86 -13.67
C THR A 343 16.69 -36.55 -14.79
N SER A 344 15.39 -36.28 -14.92
CA SER A 344 14.56 -36.83 -15.99
C SER A 344 13.37 -35.92 -16.32
N LEU A 345 12.88 -36.02 -17.56
CA LEU A 345 11.70 -35.29 -18.05
C LEU A 345 10.37 -36.02 -17.79
N ASP A 346 10.30 -36.91 -16.79
CA ASP A 346 9.01 -37.46 -16.35
C ASP A 346 8.11 -36.30 -15.91
N SER A 347 7.05 -36.05 -16.68
CA SER A 347 6.25 -34.84 -16.57
C SER A 347 4.81 -35.07 -16.94
N SER A 348 3.94 -34.26 -16.33
CA SER A 348 2.53 -34.12 -16.75
C SER A 348 2.32 -32.95 -17.73
N LEU A 349 3.35 -32.13 -17.94
CA LEU A 349 3.34 -30.98 -18.84
C LEU A 349 3.16 -31.42 -20.28
N LYS A 350 2.30 -30.72 -21.03
CA LYS A 350 2.08 -30.98 -22.47
C LYS A 350 2.30 -29.76 -23.34
N LYS A 351 2.05 -28.56 -22.81
CA LYS A 351 2.07 -27.31 -23.59
C LYS A 351 2.52 -26.13 -22.76
N VAL A 352 3.46 -25.36 -23.32
CA VAL A 352 3.94 -24.07 -22.82
C VAL A 352 3.72 -23.03 -23.91
N GLY A 353 3.01 -21.96 -23.57
CA GLY A 353 2.58 -20.95 -24.54
C GLY A 353 3.61 -19.85 -24.82
N LYS A 354 4.57 -19.66 -23.92
CA LYS A 354 5.74 -18.79 -24.08
C LYS A 354 7.02 -19.61 -23.87
N ASP A 355 7.91 -19.16 -22.99
CA ASP A 355 9.26 -19.70 -22.84
C ASP A 355 9.31 -20.87 -21.85
N PHE A 356 10.26 -21.78 -22.07
CA PHE A 356 10.60 -22.85 -21.12
C PHE A 356 12.00 -22.59 -20.58
N ILE A 357 12.11 -22.32 -19.28
CA ILE A 357 13.35 -21.91 -18.62
C ILE A 357 13.73 -22.98 -17.60
N CYS A 358 14.88 -23.61 -17.77
CA CYS A 358 15.31 -24.78 -16.99
C CYS A 358 16.80 -24.78 -16.65
N GLN A 359 17.38 -23.60 -16.49
CA GLN A 359 18.81 -23.40 -16.25
C GLN A 359 19.26 -24.02 -14.92
N HIS A 360 20.55 -24.36 -14.83
CA HIS A 360 21.17 -24.88 -13.60
C HIS A 360 20.46 -26.12 -13.01
N ASN A 361 20.18 -27.11 -13.84
CA ASN A 361 19.73 -28.44 -13.42
C ASN A 361 20.85 -29.48 -13.56
N SER A 362 20.77 -30.58 -12.80
CA SER A 362 21.79 -31.65 -12.82
C SER A 362 21.86 -32.41 -14.15
N TYR A 363 20.74 -32.49 -14.86
CA TYR A 363 20.68 -33.05 -16.21
C TYR A 363 20.73 -31.91 -17.24
N PRO A 364 21.61 -31.99 -18.25
CA PRO A 364 21.59 -31.05 -19.37
C PRO A 364 20.32 -31.34 -20.19
N LEU A 365 19.24 -30.66 -19.84
CA LEU A 365 17.97 -30.75 -20.55
C LEU A 365 18.18 -30.16 -21.95
N ASP A 366 18.49 -31.01 -22.92
CA ASP A 366 18.71 -30.54 -24.27
C ASP A 366 17.38 -30.06 -24.91
N PHE A 367 17.52 -29.10 -25.82
CA PHE A 367 16.39 -28.45 -26.48
C PHE A 367 15.53 -29.42 -27.31
N ALA A 368 16.16 -30.40 -27.94
CA ALA A 368 15.50 -31.32 -28.85
C ALA A 368 14.65 -32.33 -28.09
N GLU A 369 15.15 -32.83 -26.95
CA GLU A 369 14.46 -33.74 -26.05
C GLU A 369 13.20 -33.07 -25.50
N CYS A 370 13.31 -31.85 -24.97
CA CYS A 370 12.15 -31.09 -24.46
C CYS A 370 11.10 -30.80 -25.53
N LYS A 371 11.49 -30.42 -26.76
CA LYS A 371 10.54 -30.21 -27.86
C LYS A 371 9.90 -31.48 -28.39
N SER A 372 10.55 -32.64 -28.22
CA SER A 372 9.96 -33.93 -28.58
C SER A 372 8.82 -34.33 -27.63
N LEU A 373 8.89 -33.89 -26.37
CA LEU A 373 7.92 -34.23 -25.31
C LEU A 373 6.84 -33.16 -25.13
N PHE A 374 7.18 -31.89 -25.31
CA PHE A 374 6.31 -30.76 -25.00
C PHE A 374 6.08 -29.84 -26.20
N LEU A 375 4.86 -29.32 -26.35
CA LEU A 375 4.59 -28.24 -27.29
C LEU A 375 5.01 -26.89 -26.67
N ILE A 376 6.23 -26.46 -26.96
CA ILE A 376 6.80 -25.17 -26.54
C ILE A 376 6.69 -24.18 -27.71
N LYS A 377 6.02 -23.04 -27.48
CA LYS A 377 5.83 -22.00 -28.51
C LYS A 377 6.93 -20.94 -28.53
N GLY A 378 7.50 -20.60 -27.36
CA GLY A 378 8.52 -19.57 -27.22
C GLY A 378 9.94 -20.14 -27.30
N SER A 379 10.85 -19.41 -26.67
CA SER A 379 12.25 -19.77 -26.54
C SER A 379 12.46 -20.80 -25.45
N MET A 380 13.63 -21.42 -25.45
CA MET A 380 14.06 -22.28 -24.36
C MET A 380 15.41 -21.81 -23.87
N LEU A 381 15.54 -21.71 -22.56
CA LEU A 381 16.76 -21.31 -21.87
C LEU A 381 17.18 -22.50 -21.00
N THR A 382 18.31 -23.09 -21.34
CA THR A 382 18.87 -24.32 -20.73
C THR A 382 20.17 -24.03 -20.02
#